data_AF-A0A9P0GS44-F1
#
_entry.id   AF-A0A9P0GS44-F1
#
_cell.length_a   1.000
_cell.length_b   1.000
_cell.length_c   1.000
_cell.angle_alpha   90.00
_cell.angle_beta   90.00
_cell.angle_gamma   90.00
#
_symmetry.space_group_name_H-M   'P 1'
#
loop_
_entity.id
_entity.type
_entity.pdbx_description
1 polymer ?
#
loop_
_entity_poly.entity_id
_entity_poly.type
_entity_poly.pdbx_seq_one_letter_code
_entity_poly.pdbx_strand_id
1 'polypeptide(L)'
;MDKGNQTETNGEIPGTVPVIDNETYEDLHSQDQNKTRKRKRNTRRWKSAQAKEKRNSGMSYTNAKGNQVASRSSKSPCNAEKCRLKCTTKVTHDDRKDIFNNYWGMCDINRQREFIVRHVTIIEPSIAIAKNLSVGVLEKDKRGKHKNHPVIPAAVLQKIKDHINSFPRIPSHYLRAQTDMEYLEGQITIAEMHRMFVQQFNDTSTQKVTYALYAHVFSNNFNIGFFKPKKDLCVKCETFKNTSPDEQGGLKIELDKHLRNKELSRKQKLLGAAEAKKGNCVCACFDLQAVMQTPHGDASLFYYKRKFQKKNR
;
A
#
# COMPACT_ATOMS: atom_id res chain seq x y z
N MET A 1 -67.31 -21.77 -15.53
CA MET A 1 -67.74 -23.18 -15.62
C MET A 1 -67.15 -23.72 -16.91
N ASP A 2 -66.10 -24.52 -16.83
CA ASP A 2 -66.00 -25.72 -17.66
C ASP A 2 -64.93 -26.65 -17.11
N LYS A 3 -65.24 -27.94 -17.11
CA LYS A 3 -64.45 -29.02 -16.51
C LYS A 3 -63.51 -29.58 -17.57
N GLY A 4 -62.25 -29.81 -17.20
CA GLY A 4 -61.27 -30.60 -17.95
C GLY A 4 -60.49 -31.47 -16.98
N ASN A 5 -60.49 -32.77 -17.24
CA ASN A 5 -60.19 -33.88 -16.33
C ASN A 5 -58.74 -34.40 -16.51
N GLN A 6 -58.29 -35.26 -15.58
CA GLN A 6 -57.14 -36.19 -15.68
C GLN A 6 -55.73 -35.54 -15.57
N THR A 7 -54.72 -36.09 -14.89
CA THR A 7 -54.48 -37.42 -14.31
C THR A 7 -53.36 -37.36 -13.26
N GLU A 8 -53.39 -38.38 -12.40
CA GLU A 8 -52.50 -38.85 -11.34
C GLU A 8 -50.98 -38.59 -11.49
N THR A 9 -50.33 -38.23 -10.37
CA THR A 9 -48.89 -38.45 -10.16
C THR A 9 -48.68 -39.18 -8.82
N ASN A 10 -48.55 -40.51 -8.88
CA ASN A 10 -47.88 -41.30 -7.85
C ASN A 10 -46.39 -41.37 -8.23
N GLY A 11 -45.57 -40.57 -7.56
CA GLY A 11 -44.11 -40.63 -7.66
C GLY A 11 -43.55 -41.50 -6.55
N GLU A 12 -43.34 -42.78 -6.86
CA GLU A 12 -42.55 -43.71 -6.05
C GLU A 12 -41.10 -43.24 -5.91
N ILE A 13 -40.49 -43.65 -4.80
CA ILE A 13 -39.08 -43.48 -4.48
C ILE A 13 -38.28 -44.60 -5.17
N PRO A 14 -37.25 -44.28 -5.96
CA PRO A 14 -36.06 -45.11 -6.06
C PRO A 14 -34.84 -44.24 -5.72
N GLY A 15 -34.03 -44.59 -4.73
CA GLY A 15 -33.13 -45.72 -4.87
C GLY A 15 -31.72 -45.13 -4.84
N THR A 16 -30.96 -45.52 -3.82
CA THR A 16 -29.55 -45.20 -3.62
C THR A 16 -28.73 -45.33 -4.89
N VAL A 17 -28.17 -44.21 -5.37
CA VAL A 17 -27.20 -44.21 -6.47
C VAL A 17 -25.79 -44.41 -5.85
N PRO A 18 -24.95 -45.31 -6.41
CA PRO A 18 -23.70 -45.71 -5.79
C PRO A 18 -22.67 -44.58 -5.79
N VAL A 19 -21.84 -44.56 -4.75
CA VAL A 19 -20.59 -43.80 -4.72
C VAL A 19 -19.69 -44.35 -5.83
N ILE A 20 -19.42 -43.54 -6.85
CA ILE A 20 -18.47 -43.88 -7.92
C ILE A 20 -17.12 -43.29 -7.54
N ASP A 21 -16.14 -44.17 -7.36
CA ASP A 21 -14.77 -43.84 -7.01
C ASP A 21 -14.07 -43.16 -8.19
N ASN A 22 -13.39 -42.04 -7.90
CA ASN A 22 -12.91 -41.09 -8.89
C ASN A 22 -11.57 -41.48 -9.57
N GLU A 23 -11.24 -42.78 -9.61
CA GLU A 23 -9.94 -43.27 -10.11
C GLU A 23 -9.99 -43.89 -11.53
N THR A 24 -11.14 -43.93 -12.21
CA THR A 24 -11.27 -44.64 -13.51
C THR A 24 -11.84 -43.81 -14.67
N TYR A 25 -11.76 -42.47 -14.63
CA TYR A 25 -12.15 -41.60 -15.75
C TYR A 25 -10.94 -40.84 -16.35
N GLU A 26 -9.87 -41.55 -16.70
CA GLU A 26 -8.71 -40.97 -17.39
C GLU A 26 -8.37 -41.61 -18.74
N ASP A 27 -9.19 -42.48 -19.35
CA ASP A 27 -8.70 -43.27 -20.51
C ASP A 27 -9.54 -43.33 -21.79
N LEU A 28 -10.42 -42.36 -22.07
CA LEU A 28 -11.09 -42.27 -23.37
C LEU A 28 -11.27 -40.83 -23.83
N HIS A 29 -10.17 -40.19 -24.25
CA HIS A 29 -10.11 -39.27 -25.39
C HIS A 29 -8.73 -38.60 -25.46
N SER A 30 -7.72 -39.40 -25.80
CA SER A 30 -6.54 -38.89 -26.49
C SER A 30 -6.40 -39.65 -27.78
N GLN A 31 -6.90 -39.11 -28.90
CA GLN A 31 -6.25 -39.16 -30.22
C GLN A 31 -6.90 -38.11 -31.15
N ASP A 32 -6.31 -36.92 -31.20
CA ASP A 32 -6.05 -36.30 -32.51
C ASP A 32 -4.86 -35.33 -32.42
N GLN A 33 -3.76 -35.75 -33.04
CA GLN A 33 -2.49 -35.03 -33.10
C GLN A 33 -2.55 -33.98 -34.21
N ASN A 34 -3.12 -32.82 -33.91
CA ASN A 34 -2.91 -31.64 -34.74
C ASN A 34 -1.90 -30.68 -34.08
N LYS A 35 -0.66 -30.78 -34.55
CA LYS A 35 0.51 -29.98 -34.16
C LYS A 35 0.29 -28.49 -34.44
N THR A 36 -0.38 -27.82 -33.52
CA THR A 36 -0.06 -26.45 -33.10
C THR A 36 -0.44 -26.31 -31.62
N ARG A 37 0.22 -25.40 -30.88
CA ARG A 37 -0.31 -24.60 -29.74
C ARG A 37 0.53 -24.64 -28.46
N LYS A 38 0.85 -23.42 -27.99
CA LYS A 38 1.37 -23.08 -26.67
C LYS A 38 0.75 -23.99 -25.59
N ARG A 39 1.58 -24.49 -24.65
CA ARG A 39 1.14 -25.27 -23.48
C ARG A 39 -0.13 -24.64 -22.87
N LYS A 40 -1.22 -25.41 -22.75
CA LYS A 40 -2.43 -24.97 -22.02
C LYS A 40 -2.01 -24.63 -20.59
N ARG A 41 -2.31 -23.41 -20.16
CA ARG A 41 -1.95 -22.92 -18.82
C ARG A 41 -2.79 -23.66 -17.77
N ASN A 42 -2.16 -24.50 -16.96
CA ASN A 42 -2.78 -25.13 -15.80
C ASN A 42 -2.43 -24.33 -14.53
N THR A 43 -3.37 -23.49 -14.07
CA THR A 43 -3.20 -22.62 -12.90
C THR A 43 -3.23 -23.39 -11.58
N ARG A 44 -3.82 -24.59 -11.53
CA ARG A 44 -3.90 -25.44 -10.33
C ARG A 44 -2.54 -26.00 -9.91
N ARG A 45 -1.63 -26.20 -10.87
CA ARG A 45 -0.25 -26.66 -10.60
C ARG A 45 0.67 -25.56 -10.05
N TRP A 46 0.21 -24.31 -9.99
CA TRP A 46 1.02 -23.23 -9.43
C TRP A 46 1.20 -23.42 -7.93
N LYS A 47 2.44 -23.31 -7.44
CA LYS A 47 2.75 -23.44 -6.00
C LYS A 47 1.88 -22.51 -5.13
N SER A 48 1.56 -21.32 -5.64
CA SER A 48 0.67 -20.36 -4.97
C SER A 48 -0.79 -20.82 -4.93
N ALA A 49 -1.29 -21.46 -5.99
CA ALA A 49 -2.65 -22.00 -6.04
C ALA A 49 -2.80 -23.19 -5.08
N GLN A 50 -1.84 -24.12 -5.09
CA GLN A 50 -1.81 -25.25 -4.15
C GLN A 50 -1.69 -24.80 -2.70
N ALA A 51 -0.84 -23.80 -2.42
CA ALA A 51 -0.72 -23.23 -1.08
C ALA A 51 -2.00 -22.53 -0.63
N LYS A 52 -2.74 -21.90 -1.55
CA LYS A 52 -4.06 -21.29 -1.26
C LYS A 52 -5.10 -22.37 -0.95
N GLU A 53 -5.17 -23.43 -1.75
CA GLU A 53 -6.07 -24.58 -1.54
C GLU A 53 -5.81 -25.22 -0.16
N LYS A 54 -4.56 -25.56 0.14
CA LYS A 54 -4.17 -26.13 1.45
C LYS A 54 -4.43 -25.19 2.62
N ARG A 55 -4.23 -23.89 2.45
CA ARG A 55 -4.55 -22.90 3.48
C ARG A 55 -6.05 -22.86 3.76
N ASN A 56 -6.87 -22.88 2.71
CA ASN A 56 -8.32 -22.81 2.84
C ASN A 56 -8.93 -24.11 3.39
N SER A 57 -8.29 -25.26 3.16
CA SER A 57 -8.68 -26.54 3.75
C SER A 57 -8.10 -26.77 5.15
N GLY A 58 -7.32 -25.82 5.68
CA GLY A 58 -6.68 -25.95 6.99
C GLY A 58 -5.52 -26.96 7.03
N MET A 59 -5.04 -27.45 5.89
CA MET A 59 -3.91 -28.38 5.81
C MET A 59 -2.57 -27.66 5.93
N SER A 60 -1.50 -28.41 6.21
CA SER A 60 -0.15 -27.86 6.24
C SER A 60 0.31 -27.43 4.85
N TYR A 61 1.03 -26.31 4.74
CA TYR A 61 1.53 -25.81 3.47
C TYR A 61 2.84 -25.02 3.61
N THR A 62 3.61 -24.95 2.53
CA THR A 62 4.83 -24.13 2.46
C THR A 62 4.47 -22.71 2.03
N ASN A 63 4.90 -21.71 2.80
CA ASN A 63 4.67 -20.31 2.45
C ASN A 63 5.65 -19.82 1.36
N ALA A 64 5.45 -18.61 0.85
CA ALA A 64 6.32 -18.01 -0.18
C ALA A 64 7.79 -17.80 0.28
N LYS A 65 8.04 -17.79 1.60
CA LYS A 65 9.38 -17.69 2.19
C LYS A 65 10.06 -19.05 2.37
N GLY A 66 9.38 -20.15 2.03
CA GLY A 66 9.89 -21.52 2.18
C GLY A 66 9.58 -22.19 3.53
N ASN A 67 8.92 -21.50 4.47
CA ASN A 67 8.63 -22.07 5.79
C ASN A 67 7.38 -22.95 5.73
N GLN A 68 7.42 -24.09 6.44
CA GLN A 68 6.26 -24.96 6.62
C GLN A 68 5.30 -24.39 7.66
N VAL A 69 4.04 -24.24 7.28
CA VAL A 69 2.92 -23.89 8.16
C VAL A 69 2.17 -25.16 8.50
N ALA A 70 2.04 -25.48 9.79
CA ALA A 70 1.33 -26.66 10.26
C ALA A 70 -0.18 -26.62 9.90
N SER A 71 -0.80 -27.80 9.88
CA SER A 71 -2.25 -27.91 9.76
C SER A 71 -2.94 -27.21 10.92
N ARG A 72 -4.16 -26.74 10.67
CA ARG A 72 -5.04 -26.20 11.69
C ARG A 72 -5.53 -27.36 12.55
N SER A 73 -5.63 -27.10 13.85
CA SER A 73 -6.27 -27.98 14.82
C SER A 73 -7.19 -27.16 15.71
N SER A 74 -8.24 -27.81 16.22
CA SER A 74 -9.09 -27.19 17.23
C SER A 74 -8.26 -26.95 18.49
N LYS A 75 -8.29 -25.71 19.00
CA LYS A 75 -7.61 -25.37 20.25
C LYS A 75 -8.31 -26.02 21.43
N SER A 76 -7.64 -26.05 22.58
CA SER A 76 -8.24 -26.49 23.84
C SER A 76 -9.53 -25.71 24.15
N PRO A 77 -10.47 -26.31 24.89
CA PRO A 77 -11.66 -25.59 25.34
C PRO A 77 -11.30 -24.42 26.26
N CYS A 78 -12.28 -23.52 26.44
CA CYS A 78 -12.16 -22.51 27.47
C CYS A 78 -12.10 -23.20 28.84
N ASN A 79 -11.43 -22.56 29.80
CA ASN A 79 -11.41 -23.05 31.17
C ASN A 79 -12.84 -23.03 31.73
N ALA A 80 -13.37 -24.20 32.11
CA ALA A 80 -14.77 -24.35 32.52
C ALA A 80 -15.13 -23.51 33.76
N GLU A 81 -14.20 -23.37 34.71
CA GLU A 81 -14.41 -22.61 35.95
C GLU A 81 -14.34 -21.10 35.74
N LYS A 82 -13.46 -20.64 34.84
CA LYS A 82 -13.23 -19.21 34.59
C LYS A 82 -14.05 -18.65 33.42
N CYS A 83 -14.72 -19.50 32.65
CA CYS A 83 -15.47 -19.06 31.47
C CYS A 83 -16.81 -18.43 31.87
N ARG A 84 -16.89 -17.09 31.82
CA ARG A 84 -18.13 -16.32 32.05
C ARG A 84 -19.31 -16.80 31.20
N LEU A 85 -19.05 -17.24 29.96
CA LEU A 85 -20.08 -17.68 29.01
C LEU A 85 -20.45 -19.16 29.13
N LYS A 86 -19.75 -19.92 29.99
CA LYS A 86 -19.93 -21.37 30.20
C LYS A 86 -19.94 -22.16 28.87
N CYS A 87 -19.04 -21.85 27.94
CA CYS A 87 -19.11 -22.40 26.59
C CYS A 87 -19.04 -23.93 26.56
N THR A 88 -18.32 -24.56 27.50
CA THR A 88 -18.20 -26.03 27.61
C THR A 88 -19.51 -26.73 27.93
N THR A 89 -20.51 -26.03 28.48
CA THR A 89 -21.85 -26.61 28.73
C THR A 89 -22.79 -26.41 27.54
N LYS A 90 -22.44 -25.54 26.59
CA LYS A 90 -23.29 -25.15 25.45
C LYS A 90 -22.82 -25.74 24.13
N VAL A 91 -21.51 -26.02 24.01
CA VAL A 91 -20.89 -26.59 22.83
C VAL A 91 -20.01 -27.72 23.30
N THR A 92 -20.41 -28.95 22.99
CA THR A 92 -19.71 -30.16 23.40
C THR A 92 -18.40 -30.32 22.63
N HIS A 93 -17.56 -31.28 23.03
CA HIS A 93 -16.34 -31.57 22.31
C HIS A 93 -16.61 -32.05 20.88
N ASP A 94 -17.66 -32.85 20.69
CA ASP A 94 -18.04 -33.36 19.37
C ASP A 94 -18.58 -32.24 18.48
N ASP A 95 -19.43 -31.35 19.01
CA ASP A 95 -19.88 -30.16 18.28
C ASP A 95 -18.70 -29.31 17.80
N ARG A 96 -17.66 -29.14 18.64
CA ARG A 96 -16.45 -28.38 18.25
C ARG A 96 -15.71 -29.06 17.11
N LYS A 97 -15.64 -30.39 17.13
CA LYS A 97 -14.97 -31.19 16.09
C LYS A 97 -15.75 -31.10 14.79
N ASP A 98 -17.08 -31.21 14.85
CA ASP A 98 -17.95 -31.13 13.69
C ASP A 98 -17.95 -29.73 13.08
N ILE A 99 -18.08 -28.68 13.90
CA ILE A 99 -17.94 -27.29 13.44
C ILE A 99 -16.58 -27.07 12.78
N PHE A 100 -15.50 -27.58 13.38
CA PHE A 100 -14.16 -27.44 12.84
C PHE A 100 -14.02 -28.13 11.48
N ASN A 101 -14.45 -29.39 11.37
CA ASN A 101 -14.38 -30.17 10.14
C ASN A 101 -15.24 -29.56 9.03
N ASN A 102 -16.47 -29.15 9.36
CA ASN A 102 -17.37 -28.52 8.40
C ASN A 102 -16.82 -27.17 7.92
N TYR A 103 -16.27 -26.34 8.82
CA TYR A 103 -15.71 -25.04 8.48
C TYR A 103 -14.50 -25.15 7.52
N TRP A 104 -13.54 -26.01 7.84
CA TRP A 104 -12.34 -26.19 7.02
C TRP A 104 -12.61 -27.03 5.77
N GLY A 105 -13.58 -27.96 5.81
CA GLY A 105 -14.00 -28.77 4.68
C GLY A 105 -14.58 -27.96 3.51
N MET A 106 -15.08 -26.74 3.76
CA MET A 106 -15.55 -25.86 2.69
C MET A 106 -14.47 -25.50 1.67
N CYS A 107 -13.19 -25.54 2.04
CA CYS A 107 -12.02 -25.23 1.20
C CYS A 107 -12.08 -23.87 0.47
N ASP A 108 -13.01 -22.99 0.86
CA ASP A 108 -13.29 -21.71 0.23
C ASP A 108 -13.45 -20.62 1.31
N ILE A 109 -12.62 -19.58 1.20
CA ILE A 109 -12.56 -18.48 2.17
C ILE A 109 -13.84 -17.64 2.21
N ASN A 110 -14.57 -17.52 1.10
CA ASN A 110 -15.81 -16.76 1.04
C ASN A 110 -16.93 -17.53 1.73
N ARG A 111 -17.04 -18.84 1.48
CA ARG A 111 -18.00 -19.70 2.18
C ARG A 111 -17.73 -19.75 3.69
N GLN A 112 -16.46 -19.80 4.07
CA GLN A 112 -16.05 -19.71 5.47
C GLN A 112 -16.48 -18.38 6.13
N ARG A 113 -16.36 -17.25 5.41
CA ARG A 113 -16.81 -15.94 5.91
C ARG A 113 -18.33 -15.86 6.04
N GLU A 114 -19.05 -16.34 5.04
CA GLU A 114 -20.51 -16.41 5.06
C GLU A 114 -21.02 -17.25 6.23
N PHE A 115 -20.38 -18.40 6.48
CA PHE A 115 -20.66 -19.23 7.65
C PHE A 115 -20.53 -18.45 8.96
N ILE A 116 -19.45 -17.67 9.13
CA ILE A 116 -19.28 -16.86 10.34
C ILE A 116 -20.38 -15.81 10.45
N VAL A 117 -20.65 -15.05 9.38
CA VAL A 117 -21.68 -13.99 9.40
C VAL A 117 -23.05 -14.55 9.75
N ARG A 118 -23.42 -15.71 9.22
CA ARG A 118 -24.71 -16.37 9.51
C ARG A 118 -24.85 -16.84 10.96
N HIS A 119 -23.73 -17.05 11.66
CA HIS A 119 -23.71 -17.56 13.04
C HIS A 119 -23.17 -16.54 14.06
N VAL A 120 -23.15 -15.26 13.70
CA VAL A 120 -22.78 -14.16 14.61
C VAL A 120 -23.99 -13.25 14.80
N THR A 121 -24.24 -12.89 16.06
CA THR A 121 -25.18 -11.83 16.42
C THR A 121 -24.42 -10.56 16.74
N ILE A 122 -24.87 -9.44 16.17
CA ILE A 122 -24.31 -8.12 16.49
C ILE A 122 -24.84 -7.74 17.87
N ILE A 123 -23.93 -7.58 18.83
CA ILE A 123 -24.25 -7.07 20.16
C ILE A 123 -23.99 -5.57 20.12
N GLU A 124 -25.05 -4.78 20.17
CA GLU A 124 -24.92 -3.35 20.46
C GLU A 124 -24.38 -3.20 21.88
N PRO A 125 -23.17 -2.61 22.07
CA PRO A 125 -22.66 -2.42 23.41
C PRO A 125 -23.62 -1.51 24.16
N SER A 126 -24.14 -1.98 25.29
CA SER A 126 -24.69 -1.11 26.33
C SER A 126 -23.55 -0.18 26.73
N ILE A 127 -23.52 1.01 26.14
CA ILE A 127 -22.66 2.08 26.62
C ILE A 127 -23.19 2.33 28.03
N ALA A 128 -22.41 1.95 29.04
CA ALA A 128 -22.59 2.48 30.38
C ALA A 128 -22.40 4.00 30.25
N ILE A 129 -23.49 4.69 29.95
CA ILE A 129 -23.50 6.13 29.83
C ILE A 129 -23.08 6.64 31.21
N ALA A 130 -22.12 7.56 31.20
CA ALA A 130 -21.59 8.22 32.37
C ALA A 130 -22.73 8.69 33.29
N LYS A 131 -22.50 8.64 34.61
CA LYS A 131 -23.44 9.06 35.66
C LYS A 131 -24.26 10.28 35.21
N ASN A 132 -25.58 10.16 35.19
CA ASN A 132 -26.47 11.28 34.89
C ASN A 132 -26.18 12.42 35.87
N LEU A 133 -25.89 13.64 35.35
CA LEU A 133 -26.08 14.84 36.15
C LEU A 133 -27.57 15.09 36.33
N SER A 134 -27.94 15.77 37.42
CA SER A 134 -29.33 16.12 37.78
C SER A 134 -30.11 16.92 36.71
N VAL A 135 -29.44 17.36 35.65
CA VAL A 135 -29.98 18.20 34.56
C VAL A 135 -30.11 17.43 33.23
N GLY A 136 -30.00 16.10 33.23
CA GLY A 136 -30.19 15.28 32.01
C GLY A 136 -29.11 15.47 30.94
N VAL A 137 -27.97 16.09 31.30
CA VAL A 137 -26.80 16.23 30.44
C VAL A 137 -25.78 15.17 30.81
N LEU A 138 -25.34 14.42 29.81
CA LEU A 138 -24.31 13.38 29.98
C LEU A 138 -22.95 14.01 30.24
N GLU A 139 -22.20 13.52 31.24
CA GLU A 139 -20.80 13.91 31.39
C GLU A 139 -20.01 13.52 30.12
N LYS A 140 -19.15 14.44 29.66
CA LYS A 140 -18.23 14.15 28.55
C LYS A 140 -17.32 12.98 28.93
N ASP A 141 -17.10 12.05 28.00
CA ASP A 141 -16.20 10.91 28.21
C ASP A 141 -14.78 11.41 28.56
N LYS A 142 -14.30 11.00 29.74
CA LYS A 142 -12.98 11.30 30.31
C LYS A 142 -12.00 10.12 30.18
N ARG A 143 -12.39 9.00 29.54
CA ARG A 143 -11.47 7.88 29.26
C ARG A 143 -10.27 8.38 28.45
N GLY A 144 -9.07 7.94 28.84
CA GLY A 144 -7.81 8.37 28.23
C GLY A 144 -7.38 9.82 28.51
N LYS A 145 -8.16 10.61 29.26
CA LYS A 145 -7.81 12.00 29.64
C LYS A 145 -7.19 12.08 31.03
N HIS A 146 -6.33 11.13 31.38
CA HIS A 146 -5.59 11.17 32.63
C HIS A 146 -4.26 11.93 32.46
N LYS A 147 -3.89 12.74 33.45
CA LYS A 147 -2.61 13.49 33.45
C LYS A 147 -1.40 12.62 33.82
N ASN A 148 -1.57 11.30 33.85
CA ASN A 148 -0.52 10.34 34.22
C ASN A 148 0.53 10.15 33.13
N HIS A 149 0.29 10.68 31.92
CA HIS A 149 1.29 10.64 30.86
C HIS A 149 2.35 11.72 31.11
N PRO A 150 3.65 11.36 31.09
CA PRO A 150 4.72 12.33 31.23
C PRO A 150 4.65 13.35 30.10
N VAL A 151 4.42 14.62 30.45
CA VAL A 151 4.42 15.73 29.51
C VAL A 151 5.86 16.19 29.32
N ILE A 152 6.26 16.37 28.07
CA ILE A 152 7.60 16.84 27.74
C ILE A 152 7.68 18.32 28.13
N PRO A 153 8.72 18.75 28.88
CA PRO A 153 8.86 20.14 29.27
C PRO A 153 8.92 21.08 28.04
N ALA A 154 8.20 22.20 28.11
CA ALA A 154 8.13 23.16 27.00
C ALA A 154 9.52 23.69 26.59
N ALA A 155 10.44 23.83 27.56
CA ALA A 155 11.82 24.23 27.30
C ALA A 155 12.58 23.25 26.38
N VAL A 156 12.33 21.94 26.51
CA VAL A 156 12.96 20.91 25.66
C VAL A 156 12.38 20.98 24.24
N LEU A 157 11.07 21.18 24.11
CA LEU A 157 10.45 21.41 22.80
C LEU A 157 11.01 22.64 22.10
N GLN A 158 11.26 23.73 22.83
CA GLN A 158 11.81 24.94 22.24
C GLN A 158 13.24 24.71 21.73
N LYS A 159 14.10 24.04 22.53
CA LYS A 159 15.45 23.65 22.08
C LYS A 159 15.44 22.84 20.77
N ILE A 160 14.52 21.89 20.63
CA ILE A 160 14.37 21.10 19.39
C ILE A 160 13.98 21.99 18.22
N LYS A 161 13.02 22.90 18.41
CA LYS A 161 12.58 23.84 17.36
C LYS A 161 13.69 24.79 16.93
N ASP A 162 14.44 25.33 17.88
CA ASP A 162 15.55 26.25 17.61
C ASP A 162 16.65 25.55 16.82
N HIS A 163 16.97 24.30 17.18
CA HIS A 163 17.90 23.47 16.41
C HIS A 163 17.38 23.16 14.99
N ILE A 164 16.08 22.87 14.80
CA ILE A 164 15.52 22.67 13.44
C ILE A 164 15.56 23.98 12.63
N ASN A 165 15.43 25.14 13.28
CA ASN A 165 15.52 26.44 12.64
C ASN A 165 16.95 26.86 12.27
N SER A 166 17.99 26.26 12.86
CA SER A 166 19.38 26.61 12.50
C SER A 166 19.83 26.06 11.14
N PHE A 167 19.08 25.12 10.55
CA PHE A 167 19.41 24.58 9.23
C PHE A 167 18.94 25.52 8.11
N PRO A 168 19.80 25.81 7.11
CA PRO A 168 19.42 26.67 5.98
C PRO A 168 18.31 26.02 5.15
N ARG A 169 17.33 26.82 4.74
CA ARG A 169 16.16 26.37 3.99
C ARG A 169 16.15 26.98 2.60
N ILE A 170 15.72 26.16 1.64
CA ILE A 170 15.58 26.56 0.26
C ILE A 170 14.08 26.58 -0.08
N PRO A 171 13.53 27.72 -0.52
CA PRO A 171 12.13 27.78 -0.94
C PRO A 171 11.91 26.94 -2.21
N SER A 172 10.68 26.45 -2.41
CA SER A 172 10.31 25.66 -3.60
C SER A 172 10.40 26.49 -4.90
N HIS A 173 11.59 26.62 -5.49
CA HIS A 173 11.84 27.46 -6.67
C HIS A 173 10.87 27.18 -7.85
N TYR A 174 10.35 25.96 -7.96
CA TYR A 174 9.45 25.54 -9.04
C TYR A 174 7.95 25.58 -8.70
N LEU A 175 7.57 25.71 -7.42
CA LEU A 175 6.18 25.57 -6.94
C LEU A 175 5.74 26.71 -6.01
N ARG A 176 6.46 27.84 -5.97
CA ARG A 176 6.11 29.00 -5.13
C ARG A 176 4.67 29.50 -5.31
N ALA A 177 4.08 29.31 -6.50
CA ALA A 177 2.71 29.72 -6.78
C ALA A 177 1.65 28.71 -6.28
N GLN A 178 2.05 27.51 -5.85
CA GLN A 178 1.15 26.42 -5.50
C GLN A 178 1.32 25.93 -4.05
N THR A 179 2.49 26.11 -3.43
CA THR A 179 2.77 25.64 -2.07
C THR A 179 3.81 26.50 -1.34
N ASP A 180 3.56 26.78 -0.06
CA ASP A 180 4.52 27.43 0.87
C ASP A 180 5.50 26.42 1.49
N MET A 181 5.75 25.28 0.83
CA MET A 181 6.64 24.25 1.36
C MET A 181 8.11 24.62 1.18
N GLU A 182 8.86 24.53 2.27
CA GLU A 182 10.31 24.77 2.30
C GLU A 182 11.06 23.43 2.20
N TYR A 183 12.30 23.47 1.73
CA TYR A 183 13.12 22.28 1.59
C TYR A 183 14.49 22.41 2.26
N LEU A 184 14.91 21.34 2.93
CA LEU A 184 16.30 21.14 3.32
C LEU A 184 17.10 20.58 2.15
N GLU A 185 18.35 21.02 2.05
CA GLU A 185 19.31 20.53 1.07
C GLU A 185 19.54 19.01 1.25
N GLY A 186 19.51 18.26 0.15
CA GLY A 186 19.26 16.82 0.12
C GLY A 186 20.32 15.89 0.73
N GLN A 187 21.25 16.42 1.52
CA GLN A 187 22.32 15.67 2.17
C GLN A 187 22.08 15.45 3.67
N ILE A 188 21.12 16.17 4.28
CA ILE A 188 20.82 16.02 5.70
C ILE A 188 19.49 15.29 5.89
N THR A 189 19.48 14.27 6.74
CA THR A 189 18.30 13.48 7.12
C THR A 189 17.82 13.83 8.53
N ILE A 190 16.56 13.52 8.87
CA ILE A 190 16.05 13.68 10.26
C ILE A 190 16.94 12.94 11.27
N ALA A 191 17.47 11.79 10.88
CA ALA A 191 18.35 11.00 11.73
C ALA A 191 19.69 11.71 11.99
N GLU A 192 20.30 12.33 10.98
CA GLU A 192 21.50 13.15 11.15
C GLU A 192 21.22 14.40 11.95
N MET A 193 20.11 15.10 11.70
CA MET A 193 19.70 16.23 12.51
C MET A 193 19.54 15.84 14.00
N HIS A 194 18.94 14.68 14.29
CA HIS A 194 18.84 14.19 15.67
C HIS A 194 20.21 13.85 16.28
N ARG A 195 21.12 13.25 15.52
CA ARG A 195 22.50 13.00 15.98
C ARG A 195 23.24 14.30 16.29
N MET A 196 23.14 15.29 15.41
CA MET A 196 23.73 16.62 15.62
C MET A 196 23.15 17.30 16.86
N PHE A 197 21.82 17.18 17.06
CA PHE A 197 21.16 17.70 18.26
C PHE A 197 21.70 17.06 19.54
N VAL A 198 21.86 15.73 19.56
CA VAL A 198 22.40 15.01 20.73
C VAL A 198 23.87 15.38 20.98
N GLN A 199 24.66 15.57 19.92
CA GLN A 199 26.05 16.02 20.03
C GLN A 199 26.17 17.45 20.56
N GLN A 200 25.29 18.35 20.11
CA GLN A 200 25.32 19.77 20.50
C GLN A 200 24.74 19.99 21.91
N PHE A 201 23.78 19.17 22.33
CA PHE A 201 23.10 19.31 23.62
C PHE A 201 23.22 18.01 24.44
N ASN A 202 24.37 17.79 25.07
CA ASN A 202 24.65 16.59 25.88
C ASN A 202 24.20 16.71 27.37
N ASP A 203 23.26 17.61 27.69
CA ASP A 203 22.74 17.78 29.05
C ASP A 203 21.83 16.60 29.47
N THR A 204 21.71 16.36 30.77
CA THR A 204 20.82 15.32 31.37
C THR A 204 19.35 15.46 30.94
N SER A 205 18.92 16.66 30.54
CA SER A 205 17.57 16.94 30.04
C SER A 205 17.38 16.61 28.55
N THR A 206 18.41 16.79 27.72
CA THR A 206 18.38 16.54 26.27
C THR A 206 18.75 15.11 25.91
N GLN A 207 19.43 14.37 26.80
CA GLN A 207 19.67 12.92 26.63
C GLN A 207 18.36 12.10 26.62
N LYS A 208 17.27 12.64 27.16
CA LYS A 208 15.92 12.03 27.09
C LYS A 208 15.21 12.24 25.76
N VAL A 209 15.74 13.05 24.85
CA VAL A 209 15.13 13.31 23.53
C VAL A 209 15.43 12.15 22.60
N THR A 210 14.45 11.27 22.45
CA THR A 210 14.50 10.17 21.49
C THR A 210 14.30 10.67 20.06
N TYR A 211 14.81 9.91 19.09
CA TYR A 211 14.57 10.15 17.66
C TYR A 211 13.08 10.30 17.34
N ALA A 212 12.23 9.48 17.95
CA ALA A 212 10.79 9.50 17.72
C ALA A 212 10.17 10.86 18.10
N LEU A 213 10.60 11.45 19.22
CA LEU A 213 10.16 12.78 19.62
C LEU A 213 10.67 13.84 18.64
N TYR A 214 11.96 13.79 18.29
CA TYR A 214 12.56 14.74 17.36
C TYR A 214 11.84 14.72 15.99
N ALA A 215 11.59 13.53 15.45
CA ALA A 215 10.87 13.34 14.20
C ALA A 215 9.40 13.79 14.30
N HIS A 216 8.74 13.57 15.44
CA HIS A 216 7.37 14.04 15.66
C HIS A 216 7.30 15.58 15.65
N VAL A 217 8.23 16.26 16.33
CA VAL A 217 8.31 17.73 16.32
C VAL A 217 8.62 18.22 14.91
N PHE A 218 9.56 17.59 14.19
CA PHE A 218 9.85 17.95 12.80
C PHE A 218 8.61 17.88 11.90
N SER A 219 7.88 16.76 11.92
CA SER A 219 6.73 16.55 11.03
C SER A 219 5.49 17.37 11.39
N ASN A 220 5.27 17.67 12.67
CA ASN A 220 4.04 18.34 13.12
C ASN A 220 4.19 19.86 13.28
N ASN A 221 5.41 20.35 13.54
CA ASN A 221 5.64 21.79 13.75
C ASN A 221 6.21 22.49 12.52
N PHE A 222 6.68 21.75 11.50
CA PHE A 222 7.35 22.34 10.35
C PHE A 222 6.78 21.81 9.03
N ASN A 223 6.53 22.71 8.09
CA ASN A 223 6.16 22.38 6.70
C ASN A 223 7.41 22.28 5.82
N ILE A 224 8.34 21.40 6.22
CA ILE A 224 9.67 21.26 5.60
C ILE A 224 9.80 19.86 5.00
N GLY A 225 10.18 19.80 3.72
CA GLY A 225 10.50 18.56 3.03
C GLY A 225 12.01 18.37 2.81
N PHE A 226 12.43 17.15 2.48
CA PHE A 226 13.76 16.89 1.94
C PHE A 226 13.76 17.13 0.45
N PHE A 227 14.69 17.95 -0.07
CA PHE A 227 14.77 18.22 -1.50
C PHE A 227 15.13 16.94 -2.25
N LYS A 228 14.22 16.49 -3.11
CA LYS A 228 14.47 15.43 -4.08
C LYS A 228 14.33 16.05 -5.47
N PRO A 229 15.39 16.07 -6.30
CA PRO A 229 15.29 16.54 -7.67
C PRO A 229 14.19 15.76 -8.40
N LYS A 230 13.06 16.41 -8.70
CA LYS A 230 11.91 15.75 -9.34
C LYS A 230 12.02 15.69 -10.86
N LYS A 231 12.97 16.39 -11.47
CA LYS A 231 13.07 16.56 -12.92
C LYS A 231 14.51 16.43 -13.35
N ASP A 232 14.72 15.87 -14.54
CA ASP A 232 15.99 15.92 -15.23
C ASP A 232 16.43 17.39 -15.29
N LEU A 233 17.55 17.68 -14.63
CA LEU A 233 18.17 18.99 -14.73
C LEU A 233 18.60 19.20 -16.17
N CYS A 234 18.33 20.38 -16.72
CA CYS A 234 18.76 20.67 -18.08
C CYS A 234 20.29 20.72 -18.10
N VAL A 235 20.91 19.82 -18.88
CA VAL A 235 22.37 19.72 -19.02
C VAL A 235 22.98 21.10 -19.29
N LYS A 236 22.44 21.88 -20.24
CA LYS A 236 22.95 23.22 -20.57
C LYS A 236 22.94 24.20 -19.39
N CYS A 237 21.87 24.18 -18.59
CA CYS A 237 21.76 25.04 -17.41
C CYS A 237 22.69 24.59 -16.29
N GLU A 238 22.88 23.28 -16.13
CA GLU A 238 23.73 22.70 -15.09
C GLU A 238 25.21 22.87 -15.43
N THR A 239 25.58 22.74 -16.70
CA THR A 239 26.94 23.04 -17.17
C THR A 239 27.33 24.48 -16.85
N PHE A 240 26.46 25.47 -17.14
CA PHE A 240 26.75 26.87 -16.82
C PHE A 240 26.95 27.13 -15.33
N LYS A 241 26.14 26.50 -14.46
CA LYS A 241 26.27 26.66 -13.00
C LYS A 241 27.58 26.11 -12.44
N ASN A 242 28.08 25.02 -13.04
CA ASN A 242 29.28 24.33 -12.58
C ASN A 242 30.57 24.86 -13.24
N THR A 243 30.47 25.79 -14.20
CA THR A 243 31.61 26.43 -14.87
C THR A 243 32.09 27.67 -14.07
N SER A 244 33.41 27.83 -13.98
CA SER A 244 34.06 28.95 -13.28
C SER A 244 33.73 30.32 -13.90
N PRO A 245 33.75 31.41 -13.11
CA PRO A 245 33.36 32.75 -13.57
C PRO A 245 34.07 33.23 -14.85
N ASP A 246 35.34 32.84 -15.05
CA ASP A 246 36.16 33.25 -16.20
C ASP A 246 35.69 32.66 -17.54
N GLU A 247 35.04 31.49 -17.52
CA GLU A 247 34.54 30.80 -18.72
C GLU A 247 33.03 31.05 -18.95
N GLN A 248 32.34 31.68 -18.00
CA GLN A 248 30.90 31.95 -18.07
C GLN A 248 30.53 32.95 -19.19
N GLY A 249 31.45 33.84 -19.59
CA GLY A 249 31.17 34.88 -20.59
C GLY A 249 30.67 34.32 -21.92
N GLY A 250 31.32 33.25 -22.44
CA GLY A 250 30.93 32.60 -23.69
C GLY A 250 29.66 31.76 -23.57
N LEU A 251 29.50 31.05 -22.45
CA LEU A 251 28.33 30.18 -22.23
C LEU A 251 27.05 30.96 -21.89
N LYS A 252 27.17 32.21 -21.43
CA LYS A 252 26.03 33.08 -21.11
C LYS A 252 25.15 33.36 -22.34
N ILE A 253 25.77 33.61 -23.49
CA ILE A 253 25.05 33.88 -24.75
C ILE A 253 24.20 32.65 -25.16
N GLU A 254 24.78 31.46 -25.06
CA GLU A 254 24.09 30.20 -25.36
C GLU A 254 23.00 29.87 -24.32
N LEU A 255 23.24 30.19 -23.05
CA LEU A 255 22.23 30.06 -21.99
C LEU A 255 21.05 31.02 -22.23
N ASP A 256 21.30 32.27 -22.56
CA ASP A 256 20.26 33.26 -22.85
C ASP A 256 19.45 32.88 -24.09
N LYS A 257 20.09 32.32 -25.11
CA LYS A 257 19.40 31.74 -26.28
C LYS A 257 18.54 30.53 -25.87
N HIS A 258 19.06 29.63 -25.03
CA HIS A 258 18.31 28.49 -24.51
C HIS A 258 17.08 28.92 -23.70
N LEU A 259 17.23 29.91 -22.81
CA LEU A 259 16.15 30.45 -21.99
C LEU A 259 15.08 31.15 -22.84
N ARG A 260 15.48 31.97 -23.82
CA ARG A 260 14.57 32.60 -24.78
C ARG A 260 13.76 31.57 -25.58
N ASN A 261 14.41 30.54 -26.10
CA ASN A 261 13.71 29.48 -26.86
C ASN A 261 12.71 28.70 -25.99
N LYS A 262 13.06 28.45 -24.73
CA LYS A 262 12.18 27.82 -23.75
C LYS A 262 10.93 28.67 -23.48
N GLU A 263 11.09 30.00 -23.35
CA GLU A 263 9.97 30.92 -23.17
C GLU A 263 9.09 31.00 -24.41
N LEU A 264 9.69 31.13 -25.60
CA LEU A 264 8.98 31.16 -26.87
C LEU A 264 8.15 29.89 -27.09
N SER A 265 8.73 28.71 -26.85
CA SER A 265 8.03 27.44 -26.95
C SER A 265 6.81 27.36 -26.00
N ARG A 266 6.96 27.82 -24.75
CA ARG A 266 5.86 27.88 -23.78
C ARG A 266 4.76 28.85 -24.22
N LYS A 267 5.15 30.03 -24.70
CA LYS A 267 4.22 31.05 -25.20
C LYS A 267 3.42 30.52 -26.40
N GLN A 268 4.10 29.91 -27.37
CA GLN A 268 3.45 29.29 -28.54
C GLN A 268 2.49 28.17 -28.13
N LYS A 269 2.88 27.31 -27.17
CA LYS A 269 1.99 26.28 -26.64
C LYS A 269 0.72 26.87 -26.01
N LEU A 270 0.85 27.93 -25.20
CA LEU A 270 -0.29 28.59 -24.56
C LEU A 270 -1.22 29.26 -25.59
N LEU A 271 -0.64 29.93 -26.58
CA LEU A 271 -1.39 30.56 -27.68
C LEU A 271 -2.13 29.50 -28.50
N GLY A 272 -1.44 28.44 -28.93
CA GLY A 272 -2.06 27.34 -29.69
C GLY A 272 -3.14 26.61 -28.90
N ALA A 273 -2.98 26.43 -27.58
CA ALA A 273 -4.03 25.88 -26.73
C ALA A 273 -5.24 26.81 -26.58
N ALA A 274 -5.02 28.13 -26.53
CA ALA A 274 -6.10 29.12 -26.46
C ALA A 274 -6.87 29.24 -27.78
N GLU A 275 -6.18 29.19 -28.93
CA GLU A 275 -6.80 29.18 -30.25
C GLU A 275 -7.59 27.88 -30.51
N ALA A 276 -7.07 26.74 -30.08
CA ALA A 276 -7.79 25.47 -30.18
C ALA A 276 -9.10 25.47 -29.38
N LYS A 277 -9.13 26.14 -28.21
CA LYS A 277 -10.38 26.31 -27.43
C LYS A 277 -11.42 27.18 -28.14
N LYS A 278 -11.01 28.05 -29.07
CA LYS A 278 -11.93 28.88 -29.87
C LYS A 278 -12.52 28.11 -31.07
N GLY A 279 -12.07 26.88 -31.33
CA GLY A 279 -12.59 26.03 -32.40
C GLY A 279 -11.96 26.27 -33.79
N ASN A 280 -11.01 27.20 -33.92
CA ASN A 280 -10.42 27.57 -35.21
C ASN A 280 -9.28 26.64 -35.66
N CYS A 281 -8.72 25.83 -34.75
CA CYS A 281 -7.64 24.91 -35.07
C CYS A 281 -7.63 23.70 -34.12
N VAL A 282 -6.98 22.62 -34.54
CA VAL A 282 -6.71 21.44 -33.68
C VAL A 282 -5.25 21.51 -33.25
N CYS A 283 -5.01 21.70 -31.95
CA CYS A 283 -3.66 21.70 -31.40
C CYS A 283 -3.28 20.28 -30.94
N ALA A 284 -2.31 19.65 -31.62
CA ALA A 284 -1.72 18.39 -31.20
C ALA A 284 -0.38 18.64 -30.48
N CYS A 285 -0.30 18.26 -29.21
CA CYS A 285 0.94 18.30 -28.42
C CYS A 285 1.37 16.87 -28.11
N PHE A 286 2.51 16.44 -28.66
CA PHE A 286 3.09 15.12 -28.40
C PHE A 286 4.23 15.26 -27.41
N ASP A 287 4.19 14.46 -26.33
CA ASP A 287 5.37 14.22 -25.51
C ASP A 287 6.19 13.12 -26.19
N LEU A 288 7.42 13.44 -26.61
CA LEU A 288 8.28 12.49 -27.28
C LEU A 288 8.78 11.49 -26.24
N GLN A 289 8.35 10.24 -26.35
CA GLN A 289 8.72 9.18 -25.41
C GLN A 289 10.24 9.03 -25.29
N ALA A 290 10.75 8.91 -24.07
CA ALA A 290 12.17 8.74 -23.79
C ALA A 290 12.73 7.51 -24.53
N VAL A 291 13.79 7.72 -25.32
CA VAL A 291 14.51 6.64 -26.01
C VAL A 291 15.33 5.88 -24.97
N MET A 292 14.83 4.73 -24.53
CA MET A 292 15.58 3.85 -23.63
C MET A 292 16.73 3.18 -24.37
N GLN A 293 17.94 3.38 -23.88
CA GLN A 293 19.12 2.68 -24.38
C GLN A 293 19.17 1.29 -23.75
N THR A 294 19.22 0.24 -24.57
CA THR A 294 19.36 -1.15 -24.11
C THR A 294 20.68 -1.73 -24.60
N PRO A 295 21.47 -2.41 -23.74
CA PRO A 295 21.18 -2.81 -22.36
C PRO A 295 21.37 -1.69 -21.32
N HIS A 296 20.56 -1.72 -20.26
CA HIS A 296 20.64 -0.81 -19.11
C HIS A 296 21.62 -1.37 -18.07
N GLY A 297 22.51 -0.52 -17.55
CA GLY A 297 23.33 -0.85 -16.39
C GLY A 297 24.06 0.38 -15.84
N ASP A 298 24.42 0.34 -14.56
CA ASP A 298 24.98 1.47 -13.81
C ASP A 298 26.48 1.73 -14.07
N ALA A 299 27.07 1.03 -15.07
CA ALA A 299 28.48 1.14 -15.42
C ALA A 299 28.69 2.13 -16.58
N SER A 300 29.65 3.05 -16.42
CA SER A 300 30.04 4.04 -17.44
C SER A 300 30.48 3.43 -18.77
N LEU A 301 30.91 2.16 -18.77
CA LEU A 301 31.28 1.39 -19.97
C LEU A 301 30.12 1.22 -20.98
N PHE A 302 28.86 1.32 -20.54
CA PHE A 302 27.69 1.23 -21.43
C PHE A 302 27.56 2.44 -22.38
N TYR A 303 28.20 3.57 -22.06
CA TYR A 303 28.18 4.78 -22.89
C TYR A 303 28.94 4.63 -24.23
N TYR A 304 29.98 3.80 -24.27
CA TYR A 304 30.90 3.69 -25.40
C TYR A 304 30.68 2.47 -26.31
N LYS A 305 29.76 1.55 -25.96
CA LYS A 305 29.46 0.37 -26.80
C LYS A 305 28.15 0.55 -27.58
N ARG A 306 28.15 0.09 -28.83
CA ARG A 306 27.13 0.31 -29.90
C ARG A 306 25.68 0.27 -29.38
N LYS A 307 24.97 1.38 -29.66
CA LYS A 307 23.62 1.72 -29.17
C LYS A 307 22.54 0.97 -29.93
N PHE A 308 21.86 0.02 -29.30
CA PHE A 308 20.59 -0.52 -29.82
C PHE A 308 19.44 0.35 -29.29
N GLN A 309 18.73 1.03 -30.19
CA GLN A 309 17.60 1.90 -29.84
C GLN A 309 16.30 1.10 -29.96
N LYS A 310 15.62 0.86 -28.84
CA LYS A 310 14.30 0.22 -28.84
C LYS A 310 13.23 1.26 -28.57
N LYS A 311 12.35 1.48 -29.55
CA LYS A 311 11.09 2.21 -29.34
C LYS A 311 10.11 1.26 -28.65
N ASN A 312 9.50 1.67 -27.55
CA ASN A 312 8.37 0.93 -26.98
C ASN A 312 7.22 1.02 -27.99
N ARG A 313 6.79 -0.14 -28.48
CA ARG A 313 5.61 -0.28 -29.33
C ARG A 313 4.40 -0.56 -28.46
#